data_AF-A0A8I1ADB5-F1
#
_entry.id   AF-A0A8I1ADB5-F1
#
_cell.length_a   1.000
_cell.length_b   1.000
_cell.length_c   1.000
_cell.angle_alpha   90.00
_cell.angle_beta   90.00
_cell.angle_gamma   90.00
#
_symmetry.space_group_name_H-M   'P 1'
#
loop_
_entity.id
_entity.type
_entity.pdbx_description
1 polymer ?
#
loop_
_entity_poly.entity_id
_entity_poly.type
_entity_poly.pdbx_seq_one_letter_code
_entity_poly.pdbx_strand_id
1 'polypeptide(L)'
;MLQTALDFLEKCGVWGLFAATAIEASSLPFPGATFVLIYGYLMDVSTWQLVAISALNSLVYVVFSLIPYYIGKYLGNLTQKKFDEKKVKKAQDWFQKYGEWSITLSRPTGFGNYISYISGISDISVWRFGLLSYLGVFPWNTLLLFIGNYGSLETVERFLAMTRKVGVMITIILVMAAAFILWYYLKKNKEQKQHI
;
A
#
# COMPACT_ATOMS: atom_id res chain seq x y z
N MET A 1 -3.30 22.64 -15.86
CA MET A 1 -3.77 21.70 -14.82
C MET A 1 -2.64 20.84 -14.28
N LEU A 2 -1.88 20.12 -15.11
CA LEU A 2 -0.79 19.26 -14.64
C LEU A 2 0.41 20.04 -14.07
N GLN A 3 0.86 21.11 -14.75
CA GLN A 3 1.90 22.02 -14.25
C GLN A 3 1.54 22.64 -12.89
N THR A 4 0.30 23.12 -12.73
CA THR A 4 -0.19 23.67 -11.44
C THR A 4 -0.11 22.65 -10.30
N ALA A 5 -0.36 21.37 -10.59
CA ALA A 5 -0.23 20.30 -9.60
C ALA A 5 1.24 20.00 -9.29
N LEU A 6 2.13 20.04 -10.29
CA LEU A 6 3.57 19.89 -10.08
C LEU A 6 4.14 21.03 -9.24
N ASP A 7 3.78 22.29 -9.53
CA ASP A 7 4.22 23.46 -8.75
C ASP A 7 3.77 23.37 -7.28
N PHE A 8 2.58 22.82 -7.03
CA PHE A 8 2.09 22.58 -5.67
C PHE A 8 2.88 21.48 -4.95
N LEU A 9 3.19 20.38 -5.65
CA LEU A 9 4.00 19.29 -5.10
C LEU A 9 5.44 19.72 -4.86
N GLU A 10 6.01 20.54 -5.74
CA GLU A 10 7.35 21.12 -5.56
C GLU A 10 7.41 21.97 -4.29
N LYS A 11 6.39 22.79 -4.02
CA LYS A 11 6.26 23.56 -2.76
C LYS A 11 6.15 22.67 -1.52
N CYS A 12 5.54 21.49 -1.65
CA CYS A 12 5.46 20.52 -0.55
C CYS A 12 6.81 19.80 -0.31
N GLY A 13 7.68 19.76 -1.32
CA GLY A 13 9.00 19.15 -1.26
C GLY A 13 8.96 17.71 -0.76
N VAL A 14 10.01 17.30 -0.05
CA VAL A 14 10.18 15.94 0.48
C VAL A 14 9.05 15.53 1.45
N TRP A 15 8.42 16.48 2.13
CA TRP A 15 7.31 16.19 3.04
C TRP A 15 6.07 15.69 2.30
N GLY A 16 5.81 16.22 1.10
CA GLY A 16 4.70 15.74 0.29
C GLY A 16 4.92 14.32 -0.25
N LEU A 17 6.17 13.93 -0.52
CA LEU A 17 6.54 12.54 -0.81
C LEU A 17 6.22 11.62 0.38
N PHE A 18 6.69 11.98 1.57
CA PHE A 18 6.45 11.19 2.78
C PHE A 18 4.97 11.06 3.11
N ALA A 19 4.19 12.14 2.97
CA ALA A 19 2.75 12.12 3.17
C ALA A 19 2.04 11.19 2.17
N ALA A 20 2.39 11.29 0.87
CA ALA A 20 1.86 10.41 -0.18
C ALA A 20 2.13 8.93 0.12
N THR A 21 3.37 8.60 0.50
CA THR A 21 3.77 7.24 0.85
C THR A 21 3.10 6.75 2.14
N ALA A 22 2.92 7.62 3.15
CA ALA A 22 2.20 7.29 4.38
C ALA A 22 0.73 6.94 4.12
N ILE A 23 0.05 7.71 3.26
CA ILE A 23 -1.33 7.46 2.86
C ILE A 23 -1.45 6.10 2.16
N GLU A 24 -0.59 5.83 1.18
CA GLU A 24 -0.56 4.54 0.47
C GLU A 24 -0.30 3.37 1.41
N ALA A 25 0.70 3.50 2.30
CA ALA A 25 1.07 2.47 3.26
C ALA A 25 -0.04 2.16 4.28
N SER A 26 -0.91 3.14 4.57
CA SER A 26 -2.09 2.98 5.43
C SER A 26 -3.23 2.19 4.77
N SER A 27 -2.97 1.54 3.63
CA SER A 27 -3.94 0.77 2.83
C SER A 27 -5.06 1.59 2.19
N LEU A 28 -4.90 2.90 2.11
CA LEU A 28 -5.74 3.72 1.25
C LEU A 28 -5.30 3.52 -0.21
N PRO A 29 -6.25 3.41 -1.15
CA PRO A 29 -5.93 3.29 -2.57
C PRO A 29 -5.34 4.61 -3.05
N PHE A 30 -4.03 4.73 -2.93
CA PHE A 30 -3.28 5.94 -3.27
C PHE A 30 -2.07 5.55 -4.11
N PRO A 31 -1.81 6.25 -5.21
CA PRO A 31 -0.78 5.84 -6.15
C PRO A 31 0.62 6.33 -5.73
N GLY A 32 1.09 5.95 -4.54
CA GLY A 32 2.31 6.52 -4.00
C GLY A 32 3.55 6.21 -4.84
N ALA A 33 3.63 5.06 -5.53
CA ALA A 33 4.69 4.80 -6.52
C ALA A 33 4.79 5.88 -7.63
N THR A 34 3.66 6.46 -8.05
CA THR A 34 3.65 7.55 -9.04
C THR A 34 4.14 8.85 -8.43
N PHE A 35 3.76 9.13 -7.18
CA PHE A 35 4.28 10.28 -6.45
C PHE A 35 5.79 10.16 -6.22
N VAL A 36 6.30 8.98 -5.86
CA VAL A 36 7.75 8.73 -5.73
C VAL A 36 8.48 9.08 -7.02
N LEU A 37 7.96 8.64 -8.16
CA LEU A 37 8.54 8.97 -9.47
C LEU A 37 8.44 10.47 -9.79
N ILE A 38 7.30 11.11 -9.57
CA ILE A 38 7.10 12.56 -9.78
C ILE A 38 8.08 13.36 -8.92
N TYR A 39 8.22 13.00 -7.65
CA TYR A 39 9.15 13.66 -6.74
C TYR A 39 10.61 13.42 -7.13
N GLY A 40 10.93 12.26 -7.72
CA GLY A 40 12.24 12.04 -8.34
C GLY A 40 12.51 13.02 -9.49
N TYR A 41 11.51 13.32 -10.32
CA TYR A 41 11.60 14.28 -11.43
C TYR A 41 11.64 15.74 -10.96
N LEU A 42 10.89 16.09 -9.92
CA LEU A 42 10.82 17.46 -9.40
C LEU A 42 12.01 17.85 -8.52
N MET A 43 12.65 16.89 -7.84
CA MET A 43 13.77 17.18 -6.96
C MET A 43 15.09 17.21 -7.73
N ASP A 44 15.71 18.39 -7.80
CA ASP A 44 17.09 18.54 -8.25
C ASP A 44 18.05 18.30 -7.08
N VAL A 45 18.29 17.01 -6.79
CA VAL A 45 19.14 16.57 -5.68
C VAL A 45 20.19 15.58 -6.17
N SER A 46 21.33 15.54 -5.46
CA SER A 46 22.40 14.61 -5.78
C SER A 46 21.98 13.15 -5.60
N THR A 47 22.66 12.23 -6.29
CA THR A 47 22.42 10.78 -6.19
C THR A 47 22.44 10.27 -4.74
N TRP A 48 23.35 10.79 -3.91
CA TRP A 48 23.42 10.42 -2.48
C TRP A 48 22.20 10.90 -1.69
N GLN A 49 21.68 12.08 -1.99
CA GLN A 49 20.47 12.60 -1.38
C GLN A 49 19.23 11.78 -1.81
N LEU A 50 19.15 11.33 -3.07
CA LEU A 50 18.06 10.43 -3.51
C LEU A 50 18.05 9.12 -2.71
N VAL A 51 19.21 8.52 -2.48
CA VAL A 51 19.32 7.28 -1.68
C VAL A 51 18.90 7.55 -0.23
N ALA A 52 19.32 8.67 0.35
CA ALA A 52 18.91 9.05 1.71
C ALA A 52 17.40 9.29 1.81
N ILE A 53 16.81 10.01 0.85
CA ILE A 53 15.36 10.25 0.77
C ILE A 53 14.61 8.93 0.60
N SER A 54 15.12 8.03 -0.25
CA SER A 54 14.56 6.69 -0.43
C SER A 54 14.56 5.88 0.87
N ALA A 55 15.68 5.90 1.61
CA ALA A 55 15.81 5.22 2.90
C ALA A 55 14.77 5.76 3.91
N LEU A 56 14.69 7.08 4.05
CA LEU A 56 13.71 7.72 4.94
C LEU A 56 12.27 7.44 4.49
N ASN A 57 11.97 7.53 3.19
CA ASN A 57 10.63 7.24 2.67
C ASN A 57 10.24 5.78 2.90
N SER A 58 11.21 4.87 2.83
CA SER A 58 10.98 3.44 3.10
C SER A 58 10.71 3.19 4.59
N LEU A 59 11.35 3.94 5.50
CA LEU A 59 11.01 3.90 6.92
C LEU A 59 9.59 4.42 7.17
N VAL A 60 9.22 5.54 6.54
CA VAL A 60 7.85 6.08 6.62
C VAL A 60 6.85 5.01 6.15
N TYR A 61 7.10 4.39 4.99
CA TYR A 61 6.25 3.32 4.49
C TYR A 61 6.09 2.19 5.51
N VAL A 62 7.19 1.70 6.10
CA VAL A 62 7.15 0.61 7.08
C VAL A 62 6.31 1.00 8.29
N VAL A 63 6.52 2.19 8.86
CA VAL A 63 5.79 2.67 10.04
C VAL A 63 4.28 2.71 9.77
N PHE A 64 3.85 3.26 8.64
CA PHE A 64 2.43 3.35 8.30
C PHE A 64 1.84 2.01 7.86
N SER A 65 2.64 1.11 7.27
CA SER A 65 2.23 -0.26 6.95
C SER A 65 1.97 -1.13 8.19
N LEU A 66 2.35 -0.68 9.39
CA LEU A 66 1.95 -1.32 10.63
C LEU A 66 0.44 -1.23 10.89
N ILE A 67 -0.24 -0.19 10.37
CA ILE A 67 -1.69 -0.03 10.53
C ILE A 67 -2.44 -1.25 9.95
N PRO A 68 -2.30 -1.59 8.65
CA PRO A 68 -2.94 -2.78 8.10
C PRO A 68 -2.42 -4.08 8.71
N TYR A 69 -1.15 -4.15 9.11
CA TYR A 69 -0.60 -5.31 9.80
C TYR A 69 -1.33 -5.57 11.14
N TYR A 70 -1.53 -4.54 11.97
CA TYR A 70 -2.24 -4.72 13.25
C TYR A 70 -3.72 -5.03 13.05
N ILE A 71 -4.35 -4.45 12.02
CA ILE A 71 -5.71 -4.84 11.62
C ILE A 71 -5.74 -6.32 11.23
N GLY A 72 -4.78 -6.78 10.42
CA GLY A 72 -4.63 -8.18 10.05
C GLY A 72 -4.43 -9.10 11.26
N LYS A 73 -3.58 -8.70 12.21
CA LYS A 73 -3.33 -9.45 13.45
C LYS A 73 -4.58 -9.56 14.32
N TYR A 74 -5.35 -8.49 14.44
CA TYR A 74 -6.63 -8.53 15.14
C TYR A 74 -7.61 -9.49 14.46
N LEU A 75 -7.70 -9.46 13.12
CA LEU A 75 -8.53 -10.39 12.36
C LEU A 75 -8.08 -11.86 12.50
N GLY A 76 -6.77 -12.12 12.49
CA GLY A 76 -6.20 -13.45 12.71
C GLY A 76 -6.55 -14.03 14.09
N ASN A 77 -6.51 -13.20 15.12
CA ASN A 77 -6.91 -13.62 16.47
C ASN A 77 -8.41 -13.91 16.58
N LEU A 78 -9.25 -13.16 15.85
CA LEU A 78 -10.69 -13.43 15.79
C LEU A 78 -11.02 -14.72 15.03
N THR A 79 -10.29 -15.01 13.95
CA THR A 79 -10.51 -16.23 13.16
C THR A 79 -10.03 -17.48 13.89
N GLN A 80 -8.91 -17.42 14.64
CA GLN A 80 -8.51 -18.52 15.51
C GLN A 80 -9.59 -18.87 16.54
N LYS A 81 -10.28 -17.88 17.11
CA LYS A 81 -11.37 -18.10 18.09
C LYS A 81 -12.67 -18.64 17.49
N LYS A 82 -12.90 -18.44 16.19
CA LYS A 82 -14.17 -18.79 15.51
C LYS A 82 -14.07 -20.03 14.62
N PHE A 83 -12.87 -20.40 14.17
CA PHE A 83 -12.63 -21.50 13.25
C PHE A 83 -11.73 -22.57 13.88
N ASP A 84 -11.53 -23.67 13.16
CA ASP A 84 -10.66 -24.78 13.60
C ASP A 84 -9.21 -24.30 13.77
N GLU A 85 -8.81 -24.11 15.02
CA GLU A 85 -7.49 -23.59 15.42
C GLU A 85 -6.34 -24.36 14.76
N LYS A 86 -6.48 -25.67 14.57
CA LYS A 86 -5.42 -26.50 13.96
C LYS A 86 -5.24 -26.16 12.49
N LYS A 87 -6.33 -25.90 11.76
CA LYS A 87 -6.27 -25.51 10.34
C LYS A 87 -5.73 -24.10 10.18
N VAL A 88 -6.16 -23.18 11.04
CA VAL A 88 -5.67 -21.79 11.03
C VAL A 88 -4.17 -21.78 11.32
N LYS A 89 -3.72 -22.44 12.39
CA LYS A 89 -2.29 -22.51 12.75
C LYS A 89 -1.44 -23.14 11.64
N LYS A 90 -1.91 -24.22 11.00
CA LYS A 90 -1.21 -24.84 9.87
C LYS A 90 -1.03 -23.88 8.69
N ALA A 91 -2.03 -23.03 8.40
CA ALA A 91 -1.94 -22.02 7.35
C ALA A 91 -0.97 -20.89 7.72
N GLN A 92 -0.98 -20.44 8.98
CA GLN A 92 -0.04 -19.45 9.50
C GLN A 92 1.40 -19.96 9.43
N ASP A 93 1.66 -21.18 9.91
CA ASP A 93 2.98 -21.82 9.89
C ASP A 93 3.51 -21.99 8.46
N TRP A 94 2.63 -22.35 7.51
CA TRP A 94 3.00 -22.46 6.10
C TRP A 94 3.39 -21.10 5.50
N PHE A 95 2.64 -20.04 5.80
CA PHE A 95 2.96 -18.69 5.34
C PHE A 95 4.25 -18.16 5.98
N GLN A 96 4.47 -18.42 7.27
CA GLN A 96 5.72 -18.07 7.93
C GLN A 96 6.92 -18.77 7.29
N LYS A 97 6.78 -20.04 6.90
CA LYS A 97 7.88 -20.83 6.33
C LYS A 97 8.17 -20.53 4.86
N TYR A 98 7.16 -20.25 4.04
CA TYR A 98 7.31 -20.12 2.59
C TYR A 98 6.86 -18.77 2.01
N GLY A 99 5.94 -18.07 2.69
CA GLY A 99 5.33 -16.82 2.22
C GLY A 99 5.98 -15.55 2.78
N GLU A 100 6.88 -15.66 3.75
CA GLU A 100 7.53 -14.50 4.37
C GLU A 100 8.32 -13.65 3.34
N TRP A 101 8.97 -14.28 2.35
CA TRP A 101 9.62 -13.59 1.24
C TRP A 101 8.66 -12.87 0.29
N SER A 102 7.40 -13.28 0.25
CA SER A 102 6.37 -12.59 -0.55
C SER A 102 6.14 -11.16 -0.04
N ILE A 103 6.45 -10.86 1.22
CA ILE A 103 6.39 -9.50 1.79
C ILE A 103 7.28 -8.53 1.01
N THR A 104 8.49 -8.97 0.65
CA THR A 104 9.46 -8.19 -0.11
C THR A 104 9.07 -8.12 -1.59
N LEU A 105 8.76 -9.27 -2.19
CA LEU A 105 8.52 -9.40 -3.64
C LEU A 105 7.20 -8.78 -4.12
N SER A 106 6.24 -8.56 -3.23
CA SER A 106 4.94 -7.97 -3.56
C SER A 106 4.91 -6.45 -3.56
N ARG A 107 5.94 -5.78 -3.03
CA ARG A 107 5.98 -4.32 -2.95
C ARG A 107 5.99 -3.66 -4.34
N PRO A 108 6.75 -4.15 -5.33
CA PRO A 108 6.73 -3.59 -6.69
C PRO A 108 5.41 -3.83 -7.45
N THR A 109 4.64 -4.86 -7.09
CA THR A 109 3.48 -5.31 -7.86
C THR A 109 2.17 -4.62 -7.47
N GLY A 110 2.20 -3.69 -6.51
CA GLY A 110 1.01 -3.02 -5.97
C GLY A 110 0.17 -3.89 -5.04
N PHE A 111 0.50 -5.17 -4.88
CA PHE A 111 -0.18 -6.09 -3.96
C PHE A 111 0.35 -6.02 -2.51
N GLY A 112 1.42 -5.26 -2.27
CA GLY A 112 2.10 -5.17 -0.97
C GLY A 112 1.19 -4.80 0.21
N ASN A 113 0.16 -3.98 0.00
CA ASN A 113 -0.80 -3.63 1.05
C ASN A 113 -1.60 -4.84 1.52
N TYR A 114 -2.06 -5.70 0.61
CA TYR A 114 -2.75 -6.96 0.96
C TYR A 114 -1.84 -7.91 1.73
N ILE A 115 -0.57 -7.97 1.34
CA ILE A 115 0.41 -8.82 2.03
C ILE A 115 0.66 -8.33 3.47
N SER A 116 0.50 -7.03 3.73
CA SER A 116 0.61 -6.49 5.09
C SER A 116 -0.51 -7.01 6.00
N TYR A 117 -1.75 -7.10 5.50
CA TYR A 117 -2.85 -7.75 6.22
C TYR A 117 -2.57 -9.25 6.44
N ILE A 118 -2.17 -9.98 5.40
CA ILE A 118 -1.87 -11.42 5.49
C ILE A 118 -0.75 -11.68 6.50
N SER A 119 0.28 -10.84 6.52
CA SER A 119 1.41 -10.95 7.46
C SER A 119 0.95 -10.78 8.91
N GLY A 120 0.00 -9.86 9.14
CA GLY A 120 -0.65 -9.70 10.44
C GLY A 120 -1.47 -10.93 10.82
N ILE A 121 -2.31 -11.43 9.90
CA ILE A 121 -3.14 -12.64 10.12
C ILE A 121 -2.26 -13.85 10.43
N SER A 122 -1.10 -13.97 9.79
CA SER A 122 -0.14 -15.05 10.00
C SER A 122 0.74 -14.89 11.23
N ASP A 123 0.51 -13.85 12.05
CA ASP A 123 1.25 -13.55 13.28
C ASP A 123 2.77 -13.52 13.09
N ILE A 124 3.24 -13.03 11.93
CA ILE A 124 4.67 -12.79 11.68
C ILE A 124 5.13 -11.72 12.66
N SER A 125 6.33 -11.85 13.25
CA SER A 125 6.83 -10.84 14.17
C SER A 125 6.97 -9.46 13.50
N VAL A 126 6.58 -8.40 14.22
CA VAL A 126 6.62 -7.02 13.73
C VAL A 126 8.01 -6.65 13.18
N TRP A 127 9.07 -7.12 13.84
CA TRP A 127 10.45 -6.90 13.41
C TRP A 127 10.76 -7.53 12.05
N ARG A 128 10.36 -8.79 11.83
CA ARG A 128 10.59 -9.46 10.54
C ARG A 128 9.76 -8.82 9.44
N PHE A 129 8.50 -8.53 9.71
CA PHE A 129 7.63 -7.80 8.78
C PHE A 129 8.23 -6.46 8.39
N GLY A 130 8.71 -5.68 9.36
CA GLY A 130 9.33 -4.37 9.13
C GLY A 130 10.60 -4.47 8.30
N LEU A 131 11.50 -5.41 8.63
CA LEU A 131 12.75 -5.62 7.87
C LEU A 131 12.48 -6.06 6.43
N LEU A 132 11.60 -7.02 6.21
CA LEU A 132 11.27 -7.51 4.87
C LEU A 132 10.55 -6.45 4.04
N SER A 133 9.64 -5.71 4.67
CA SER A 133 8.97 -4.59 4.02
C SER A 133 9.95 -3.49 3.64
N TYR A 134 10.89 -3.15 4.54
CA TYR A 134 11.96 -2.20 4.25
C TYR A 134 12.82 -2.66 3.08
N LEU A 135 13.28 -3.92 3.10
CA LEU A 135 14.11 -4.50 2.03
C LEU A 135 13.38 -4.59 0.68
N GLY A 136 12.05 -4.66 0.66
CA GLY A 136 11.27 -4.65 -0.58
C GLY A 136 11.02 -3.25 -1.10
N VAL A 137 10.68 -2.33 -0.20
CA VAL A 137 10.30 -0.95 -0.56
C VAL A 137 11.52 -0.10 -0.88
N PHE A 138 12.64 -0.29 -0.18
CA PHE A 138 13.84 0.52 -0.38
C PHE A 138 14.45 0.41 -1.79
N PRO A 139 14.71 -0.78 -2.35
CA PRO A 139 15.17 -0.90 -3.73
C PRO A 139 14.17 -0.33 -4.73
N TRP A 140 12.88 -0.52 -4.48
CA TRP A 140 11.82 -0.04 -5.36
C TRP A 140 11.69 1.48 -5.36
N ASN A 141 11.65 2.11 -4.19
CA ASN A 141 11.63 3.56 -4.04
C ASN A 141 12.88 4.19 -4.65
N THR A 142 14.05 3.57 -4.43
CA THR A 142 15.30 4.04 -5.03
C THR A 142 15.20 3.98 -6.55
N LEU A 143 14.76 2.86 -7.11
CA LEU A 143 14.60 2.71 -8.56
C LEU A 143 13.66 3.77 -9.13
N LEU A 144 12.49 4.01 -8.51
CA LEU A 144 11.52 4.99 -8.98
C LEU A 144 12.03 6.44 -8.87
N LEU A 145 12.74 6.78 -7.80
CA LEU A 145 13.35 8.10 -7.64
C LEU A 145 14.43 8.34 -8.71
N PHE A 146 15.26 7.34 -9.01
CA PHE A 146 16.26 7.43 -10.08
C PHE A 146 15.60 7.53 -11.46
N ILE A 147 14.57 6.72 -11.73
CA ILE A 147 13.82 6.82 -13.00
C ILE A 147 13.17 8.19 -13.14
N GLY A 148 12.66 8.77 -12.05
CA GLY A 148 12.13 10.13 -12.04
C GLY A 148 13.20 11.17 -12.34
N ASN A 149 14.32 11.12 -11.64
CA ASN A 149 15.40 12.12 -11.71
C ASN A 149 16.11 12.14 -13.07
N TYR A 150 16.36 10.96 -13.65
CA TYR A 150 16.95 10.84 -15.00
C TYR A 150 15.89 10.73 -16.12
N GLY A 151 14.61 10.75 -15.76
CA GLY A 151 13.49 10.56 -16.69
C GLY A 151 13.07 11.87 -17.37
N SER A 152 12.36 11.72 -18.49
CA SER A 152 11.69 12.84 -19.15
C SER A 152 10.27 13.03 -18.60
N LEU A 153 9.69 14.21 -18.88
CA LEU A 153 8.29 14.50 -18.57
C LEU A 153 7.33 13.45 -19.17
N GLU A 154 7.66 12.89 -20.34
CA GLU A 154 6.87 11.83 -20.98
C GLU A 154 6.82 10.54 -20.14
N THR A 155 7.91 10.19 -19.44
CA THR A 155 7.94 9.04 -18.52
C THR A 155 6.97 9.26 -17.35
N VAL A 156 6.96 10.48 -16.80
CA VAL A 156 6.05 10.88 -15.72
C VAL A 156 4.60 10.81 -16.20
N GLU A 157 4.30 11.33 -17.39
CA GLU A 157 2.97 11.31 -17.99
C GLU A 157 2.47 9.89 -18.29
N ARG A 158 3.34 9.01 -18.80
CA ARG A 158 3.00 7.60 -19.04
C ARG A 158 2.65 6.88 -17.74
N PHE A 159 3.41 7.12 -16.68
CA PHE A 159 3.11 6.56 -15.35
C PHE A 159 1.80 7.13 -14.80
N LEU A 160 1.61 8.45 -14.84
CA LEU A 160 0.35 9.09 -14.45
C LEU A 160 -0.86 8.54 -15.21
N ALA A 161 -0.73 8.28 -16.51
CA ALA A 161 -1.79 7.72 -17.34
C ALA A 161 -2.12 6.28 -16.95
N MET A 162 -1.11 5.43 -16.69
CA MET A 162 -1.33 4.07 -16.18
C MET A 162 -2.02 4.11 -14.81
N THR A 163 -1.51 4.95 -13.93
CA THR A 163 -2.02 5.13 -12.58
C THR A 163 -3.45 5.64 -12.54
N ARG A 164 -3.79 6.61 -13.39
CA ARG A 164 -5.16 7.13 -13.50
C ARG A 164 -6.13 6.03 -13.92
N LYS A 165 -5.75 5.19 -14.89
CA LYS A 165 -6.57 4.05 -15.32
C LYS A 165 -6.79 3.05 -14.19
N VAL A 166 -5.73 2.68 -13.47
CA VAL A 166 -5.82 1.76 -12.33
C VAL A 166 -6.62 2.37 -11.17
N GLY A 167 -6.41 3.65 -10.87
CA GLY A 167 -7.12 4.35 -9.79
C GLY A 167 -8.62 4.47 -10.04
N VAL A 168 -9.03 4.77 -11.27
CA VAL A 168 -10.45 4.77 -11.66
C VAL A 168 -11.05 3.37 -11.53
N MET A 169 -10.32 2.33 -11.95
CA MET A 169 -10.77 0.93 -11.82
C MET A 169 -10.98 0.52 -10.35
N ILE A 170 -10.03 0.83 -9.46
CA ILE A 170 -10.16 0.55 -8.02
C ILE A 170 -11.33 1.32 -7.42
N THR A 171 -11.51 2.59 -7.78
CA THR A 171 -12.62 3.43 -7.29
C THR A 171 -13.98 2.82 -7.69
N ILE A 172 -14.12 2.35 -8.93
CA ILE A 172 -15.33 1.67 -9.40
C ILE A 172 -15.58 0.39 -8.59
N ILE A 173 -14.56 -0.42 -8.33
CA ILE A 173 -14.69 -1.65 -7.53
C ILE A 173 -15.15 -1.33 -6.10
N LEU A 174 -14.59 -0.29 -5.47
CA LEU A 174 -14.99 0.11 -4.12
C LEU A 174 -16.43 0.63 -4.06
N VAL A 175 -16.85 1.45 -5.03
CA VAL A 175 -18.24 1.93 -5.13
C VAL A 175 -19.21 0.77 -5.34
N MET A 176 -18.87 -0.20 -6.18
CA MET A 176 -19.65 -1.43 -6.39
C MET A 176 -19.77 -2.26 -5.12
N ALA A 177 -18.66 -2.45 -4.39
CA ALA A 177 -18.67 -3.17 -3.13
C ALA A 177 -19.53 -2.48 -2.06
N ALA A 178 -19.41 -1.15 -1.93
CA ALA A 178 -20.23 -0.36 -1.02
C ALA A 178 -21.73 -0.42 -1.38
N ALA A 179 -22.08 -0.30 -2.66
CA ALA A 179 -23.45 -0.44 -3.14
C ALA A 179 -24.03 -1.83 -2.86
N PHE A 180 -23.23 -2.89 -3.04
CA PHE A 180 -23.63 -4.26 -2.73
C PHE A 180 -23.88 -4.47 -1.23
N ILE A 181 -22.98 -3.95 -0.37
CA ILE A 181 -23.14 -4.00 1.09
C ILE A 181 -24.41 -3.26 1.51
N LEU A 182 -24.62 -2.03 1.01
CA LEU A 182 -25.83 -1.25 1.29
C LEU A 182 -27.10 -1.98 0.83
N TRP A 183 -27.10 -2.54 -0.37
CA TRP A 183 -28.24 -3.33 -0.87
C TRP A 183 -28.52 -4.56 0.00
N TYR A 184 -27.48 -5.30 0.42
CA TYR A 184 -27.62 -6.44 1.31
C TYR A 184 -28.21 -6.06 2.67
N TYR A 185 -27.74 -4.97 3.28
CA TYR A 185 -28.29 -4.47 4.55
C TYR A 185 -29.73 -3.97 4.42
N LEU A 186 -30.06 -3.25 3.35
CA LEU A 186 -31.41 -2.76 3.09
C LEU A 186 -32.40 -3.90 2.81
N LYS A 187 -31.95 -4.98 2.15
CA LYS A 187 -32.77 -6.18 1.90
C LYS A 187 -33.04 -6.96 3.18
N LYS A 188 -32.01 -7.18 4.01
CA LYS A 188 -32.15 -7.87 5.30
C LYS A 188 -33.11 -7.15 6.27
N ASN A 189 -33.12 -5.82 6.26
CA ASN A 189 -34.05 -5.02 7.07
C ASN A 189 -35.50 -5.04 6.56
N LYS A 190 -35.74 -5.31 5.26
CA LYS A 190 -37.09 -5.46 4.72
C LYS A 190 -37.70 -6.82 5.08
N GLU A 191 -36.90 -7.88 5.11
CA GLU A 191 -37.35 -9.23 5.47
C GLU A 191 -37.70 -9.36 6.97
N GLN A 192 -37.02 -8.64 7.87
CA GLN A 192 -37.36 -8.63 9.31
C GLN A 192 -38.64 -7.84 9.64
N LYS A 193 -39.07 -6.88 8.80
CA LYS A 193 -40.30 -6.10 9.01
C LYS A 193 -41.57 -6.77 8.47
N GLN A 194 -41.45 -7.86 7.70
CA GLN A 194 -42.58 -8.61 7.16
C GLN A 194 -43.04 -9.77 8.05
N HIS A 195 -42.32 -10.06 9.15
CA HIS A 195 -42.63 -11.13 10.11
C HIS A 195 -43.05 -10.62 11.51
N ILE A 196 -43.40 -9.34 11.63
CA ILE A 196 -44.03 -8.73 12.82
C ILE A 196 -45.40 -8.23 12.39
#